data_AF-Q4N7Z8-F1
#
_entry.id   AF-Q4N7Z8-F1
#
_cell.length_a   1.000
_cell.length_b   1.000
_cell.length_c   1.000
_cell.angle_alpha   90.00
_cell.angle_beta   90.00
_cell.angle_gamma   90.00
#
_symmetry.space_group_name_H-M   'P 1'
#
loop_
_entity.id
_entity.type
_entity.pdbx_description
1 polymer ?
#
loop_
_entity_poly.entity_id
_entity_poly.type
_entity_poly.pdbx_seq_one_letter_code
_entity_poly.pdbx_strand_id
1 'polypeptide(L)'
;MGGDGGSIPSRIDLVRTSGYAFSRNLGGMGYLPNTQCRANNEHLSSNQIKELRWKTCALSQEPLSPPIVSCKLGLLYNKEAVLKFILSKKPNPSFEHLKGLKDIKDIEFLVDKGTGRFLCPILRTELSATNRAVLIWNCGCCMSEKAFKQFMKNTTEAQCPNCNTTFKYNPEVFNKSQSLPFNSDLVFLVPDLTEEGILRTKLLHLKSLKTQ
;
A
#
# COMPACT_ATOMS: atom_id res chain seq x y z
N MET A 1 43.51 -27.07 -16.68
CA MET A 1 42.79 -25.85 -16.30
C MET A 1 42.49 -25.10 -17.59
N GLY A 2 41.25 -25.15 -18.08
CA GLY A 2 40.82 -24.44 -19.27
C GLY A 2 39.45 -23.84 -18.98
N GLY A 3 39.41 -22.53 -18.74
CA GLY A 3 38.24 -21.80 -18.28
C GLY A 3 37.99 -20.53 -19.08
N ASP A 4 38.37 -20.50 -20.35
CA ASP A 4 38.15 -19.36 -21.24
C ASP A 4 36.89 -19.57 -22.09
N GLY A 5 35.77 -19.79 -21.41
CA GLY A 5 34.44 -19.79 -22.02
C GLY A 5 33.89 -18.37 -22.08
N GLY A 6 34.56 -17.46 -22.79
CA GLY A 6 34.03 -16.11 -23.02
C GLY A 6 32.72 -16.21 -23.81
N SER A 7 31.60 -15.87 -23.19
CA SER A 7 30.31 -15.80 -23.86
C SER A 7 30.38 -14.77 -24.99
N ILE A 8 30.18 -15.22 -26.23
CA ILE A 8 30.12 -14.34 -27.41
C ILE A 8 28.94 -13.37 -27.22
N PRO A 9 29.18 -12.05 -27.17
CA PRO A 9 28.10 -11.08 -27.04
C PRO A 9 27.19 -11.18 -28.27
N SER A 10 25.87 -11.24 -28.01
CA SER A 10 24.87 -11.32 -29.05
C SER A 10 24.64 -9.94 -29.69
N ARG A 11 24.05 -9.89 -30.88
CA ARG A 11 23.74 -8.62 -31.57
C ARG A 11 22.92 -7.65 -30.71
N ILE A 12 22.06 -8.19 -29.83
CA ILE A 12 21.22 -7.40 -28.93
C ILE A 12 22.05 -6.66 -27.85
N ASP A 13 23.23 -7.16 -27.52
CA ASP A 13 24.13 -6.60 -26.49
C ASP A 13 24.96 -5.44 -27.06
N LEU A 14 25.21 -5.48 -28.37
CA LEU A 14 25.98 -4.47 -29.11
C LEU A 14 25.12 -3.30 -29.60
N VAL A 15 23.83 -3.53 -29.85
CA VAL A 15 22.92 -2.51 -30.39
C VAL A 15 22.34 -1.67 -29.26
N ARG A 16 22.81 -0.42 -29.13
CA ARG A 16 22.21 0.61 -28.27
C ARG A 16 21.09 1.34 -29.02
N THR A 17 19.86 0.90 -28.81
CA THR A 17 18.69 1.58 -29.37
C THR A 17 18.45 2.88 -28.61
N SER A 18 18.36 4.01 -29.31
CA SER A 18 18.07 5.31 -28.68
C SER A 18 16.76 5.22 -27.88
N GLY A 19 16.78 5.68 -26.62
CA GLY A 19 15.62 5.59 -25.74
C GLY A 19 15.37 4.22 -25.11
N TYR A 20 16.32 3.27 -25.19
CA TYR A 20 16.29 1.99 -24.48
C TYR A 20 17.52 1.82 -23.57
N ALA A 21 17.34 1.18 -22.42
CA ALA A 21 18.36 0.86 -21.43
C ALA A 21 18.19 -0.60 -20.96
N PHE A 22 19.28 -1.23 -20.55
CA PHE A 22 19.23 -2.60 -20.02
C PHE A 22 18.73 -2.61 -18.57
N SER A 23 17.84 -3.55 -18.24
CA SER A 23 17.04 -3.52 -17.01
C SER A 23 17.82 -3.61 -15.68
N ARG A 24 19.14 -3.93 -15.66
CA ARG A 24 20.00 -3.95 -14.45
C ARG A 24 21.50 -3.94 -14.84
N ASN A 25 22.27 -3.00 -14.29
CA ASN A 25 23.76 -2.98 -14.32
C ASN A 25 24.33 -3.57 -13.02
N LEU A 26 24.09 -4.86 -12.75
CA LEU A 26 24.86 -5.60 -11.75
C LEU A 26 25.60 -6.67 -12.52
N GLY A 27 26.94 -6.54 -12.61
CA GLY A 27 27.82 -7.38 -13.40
C GLY A 27 27.82 -8.86 -12.97
N GLY A 28 26.72 -9.56 -13.23
CA GLY A 28 26.50 -10.95 -12.92
C GLY A 28 26.20 -11.75 -14.19
N MET A 29 26.93 -12.86 -14.35
CA MET A 29 26.75 -13.90 -15.35
C MET A 29 25.35 -14.54 -15.24
N GLY A 30 24.37 -14.02 -15.98
CA GLY A 30 23.04 -14.61 -16.08
C GLY A 30 22.39 -14.25 -17.42
N TYR A 31 21.32 -14.96 -17.80
CA TYR A 31 20.63 -14.80 -19.09
C TYR A 31 19.54 -13.69 -19.08
N LEU A 32 19.29 -13.05 -17.93
CA LEU A 32 18.34 -11.93 -17.77
C LEU A 32 18.87 -10.47 -17.89
N PRO A 33 20.19 -10.15 -17.81
CA PRO A 33 20.67 -8.77 -17.77
C PRO A 33 20.56 -8.02 -19.10
N ASN A 34 20.24 -8.69 -20.21
CA ASN A 34 20.24 -8.10 -21.55
C ASN A 34 18.83 -7.74 -22.06
N THR A 35 17.84 -7.67 -21.18
CA THR A 35 16.51 -7.18 -21.54
C THR A 35 16.57 -5.67 -21.76
N GLN A 36 16.50 -5.24 -23.03
CA GLN A 36 16.33 -3.83 -23.38
C GLN A 36 14.93 -3.37 -22.98
N CYS A 37 14.86 -2.52 -21.96
CA CYS A 37 13.66 -1.79 -21.61
C CYS A 37 13.72 -0.41 -22.26
N ARG A 38 12.58 0.23 -22.53
CA ARG A 38 12.63 1.67 -22.85
C ARG A 38 13.28 2.38 -21.65
N ALA A 39 14.22 3.28 -21.89
CA ALA A 39 14.78 4.14 -20.85
C ALA A 39 13.66 4.94 -20.15
N ASN A 40 12.60 5.24 -20.91
CA ASN A 40 11.34 5.81 -20.44
C ASN A 40 10.31 4.76 -20.00
N ASN A 41 10.68 3.50 -19.74
CA ASN A 41 9.83 2.66 -18.90
C ASN A 41 9.92 3.29 -17.51
N GLU A 42 9.01 4.24 -17.30
CA GLU A 42 8.82 5.09 -16.14
C GLU A 42 8.69 4.20 -14.89
N HIS A 43 9.83 3.91 -14.27
CA HIS A 43 9.80 3.45 -12.90
C HIS A 43 9.29 4.62 -12.07
N LEU A 44 7.98 4.70 -11.87
CA LEU A 44 7.37 5.67 -10.99
C LEU A 44 8.10 5.58 -9.65
N SER A 45 8.52 6.74 -9.13
CA SER A 45 9.08 6.79 -7.79
C SER A 45 8.06 6.28 -6.79
N SER A 46 8.53 5.73 -5.66
CA SER A 46 7.64 5.24 -4.60
C SER A 46 6.65 6.31 -4.13
N ASN A 47 7.03 7.59 -4.18
CA ASN A 47 6.15 8.71 -3.86
C ASN A 47 5.07 8.94 -4.91
N GLN A 48 5.40 8.87 -6.21
CA GLN A 48 4.41 8.98 -7.28
C GLN A 48 3.39 7.84 -7.21
N ILE A 49 3.84 6.61 -6.94
CA ILE A 49 2.94 5.45 -6.76
C ILE A 49 1.97 5.69 -5.61
N LYS A 50 2.44 6.22 -4.47
CA LYS A 50 1.59 6.55 -3.33
C LYS A 50 0.60 7.66 -3.67
N GLU A 51 1.03 8.69 -4.39
CA GLU A 51 0.14 9.79 -4.78
C GLU A 51 -0.96 9.32 -5.75
N LEU A 52 -0.66 8.37 -6.64
CA LEU A 52 -1.67 7.72 -7.47
C LEU A 52 -2.65 6.92 -6.63
N ARG A 53 -2.17 6.10 -5.68
CA ARG A 53 -3.01 5.30 -4.76
C ARG A 53 -3.93 6.15 -3.87
N TRP A 54 -3.55 7.39 -3.59
CA TRP A 54 -4.40 8.36 -2.89
C TRP A 54 -5.55 8.91 -3.75
N LYS A 55 -5.49 8.76 -5.07
CA LYS A 55 -6.49 9.30 -6.01
C LYS A 55 -7.30 8.20 -6.70
N THR A 56 -6.79 6.97 -6.76
CA THR A 56 -7.40 5.88 -7.53
C THR A 56 -7.83 4.72 -6.65
N CYS A 57 -8.97 4.12 -7.02
CA CYS A 57 -9.49 2.90 -6.42
C CYS A 57 -8.57 1.73 -6.78
N ALA A 58 -8.09 0.98 -5.79
CA ALA A 58 -7.18 -0.14 -6.05
C ALA A 58 -7.82 -1.29 -6.84
N LEU A 59 -9.16 -1.40 -6.81
CA LEU A 59 -9.90 -2.47 -7.49
C LEU A 59 -10.36 -2.08 -8.90
N SER A 60 -11.04 -0.94 -9.05
CA SER A 60 -11.58 -0.48 -10.35
C SER A 60 -10.63 0.41 -11.14
N GLN A 61 -9.56 0.92 -10.52
CA GLN A 61 -8.61 1.89 -11.10
C GLN A 61 -9.25 3.25 -11.47
N GLU A 62 -10.52 3.45 -11.14
CA GLU A 62 -11.25 4.71 -11.28
C GLU A 62 -10.83 5.71 -10.20
N PRO A 63 -11.07 7.02 -10.38
CA PRO A 63 -10.86 8.00 -9.32
C PRO A 63 -11.70 7.67 -8.08
N LEU A 64 -11.15 7.95 -6.90
CA LEU A 64 -11.84 7.73 -5.63
C LEU A 64 -13.03 8.68 -5.49
N SER A 65 -14.20 8.14 -5.22
CA SER A 65 -15.42 8.89 -4.94
C SER A 65 -16.01 8.48 -3.60
N PRO A 66 -16.47 9.44 -2.76
CA PRO A 66 -17.20 9.11 -1.54
C PRO A 66 -18.52 8.40 -1.90
N PRO A 67 -18.92 7.32 -1.20
CA PRO A 67 -18.31 6.73 -0.01
C PRO A 67 -17.06 5.87 -0.29
N ILE A 68 -15.98 6.13 0.46
CA ILE A 68 -14.70 5.44 0.35
C ILE A 68 -14.58 4.40 1.45
N VAL A 69 -14.00 3.26 1.11
CA VAL A 69 -13.74 2.17 2.04
C VAL A 69 -12.29 1.73 2.00
N SER A 70 -11.82 1.10 3.07
CA SER A 70 -10.48 0.52 3.13
C SER A 70 -10.49 -0.92 3.62
N CYS A 71 -9.42 -1.66 3.31
CA CYS A 71 -9.18 -2.98 3.84
C CYS A 71 -8.05 -2.97 4.88
N LYS A 72 -7.84 -4.11 5.56
CA LYS A 72 -6.75 -4.29 6.54
C LYS A 72 -5.34 -4.17 5.96
N LEU A 73 -5.18 -4.24 4.64
CA LEU A 73 -3.90 -3.96 3.99
C LEU A 73 -3.63 -2.45 3.84
N GLY A 74 -4.62 -1.59 4.10
CA GLY A 74 -4.48 -0.14 3.95
C GLY A 74 -4.74 0.39 2.54
N LEU A 75 -5.32 -0.44 1.65
CA LEU A 75 -5.72 -0.01 0.31
C LEU A 75 -7.09 0.68 0.36
N LEU A 76 -7.27 1.66 -0.54
CA LEU A 76 -8.49 2.45 -0.68
C LEU A 76 -9.32 1.97 -1.86
N TYR A 77 -10.64 1.97 -1.69
CA TYR A 77 -11.58 1.53 -2.69
C TYR A 77 -12.86 2.38 -2.69
N ASN A 78 -13.52 2.42 -3.85
CA ASN A 78 -14.89 2.90 -3.95
C ASN A 78 -15.83 1.83 -3.41
N LYS A 79 -16.75 2.19 -2.51
CA LYS A 79 -17.68 1.23 -1.89
C LYS A 79 -18.45 0.41 -2.92
N GLU A 80 -18.92 1.07 -3.97
CA GLU A 80 -19.66 0.42 -5.06
C GLU A 80 -18.86 -0.66 -5.78
N ALA A 81 -17.59 -0.38 -6.09
CA ALA A 81 -16.72 -1.32 -6.80
C ALA A 81 -16.49 -2.59 -5.97
N VAL A 82 -16.27 -2.42 -4.67
CA VAL A 82 -16.05 -3.56 -3.76
C VAL A 82 -17.32 -4.38 -3.56
N LEU A 83 -18.47 -3.73 -3.42
CA LEU A 83 -19.74 -4.45 -3.34
C LEU A 83 -19.98 -5.27 -4.61
N LYS A 84 -19.83 -4.66 -5.79
CA LYS A 84 -19.95 -5.37 -7.08
C LYS A 84 -19.01 -6.58 -7.14
N PHE A 85 -17.79 -6.44 -6.66
CA PHE A 85 -16.82 -7.54 -6.62
C PHE A 85 -17.25 -8.67 -5.68
N ILE A 86 -17.66 -8.36 -4.44
CA ILE A 86 -18.15 -9.35 -3.47
C ILE A 86 -19.37 -10.11 -4.02
N LEU A 87 -20.32 -9.40 -4.64
CA LEU A 87 -21.50 -10.02 -5.25
C LEU A 87 -21.11 -10.93 -6.43
N SER A 88 -20.15 -10.52 -7.26
CA SER A 88 -19.74 -11.28 -8.44
C SER A 88 -19.03 -12.60 -8.10
N LYS A 89 -18.49 -12.74 -6.89
CA LYS A 89 -17.71 -13.90 -6.40
C LYS A 89 -16.59 -14.37 -7.34
N LYS A 90 -16.08 -13.48 -8.20
CA LYS A 90 -15.01 -13.81 -9.14
C LYS A 90 -13.69 -13.97 -8.39
N PRO A 91 -12.99 -15.11 -8.50
CA PRO A 91 -11.70 -15.27 -7.84
C PRO A 91 -10.68 -14.34 -8.49
N ASN A 92 -10.08 -13.45 -7.70
CA ASN A 92 -8.93 -12.66 -8.10
C ASN A 92 -7.81 -12.86 -7.08
N PRO A 93 -6.64 -13.40 -7.48
CA PRO A 93 -5.55 -13.69 -6.54
C PRO A 93 -5.04 -12.44 -5.81
N SER A 94 -5.17 -11.26 -6.42
CA SER A 94 -4.73 -9.99 -5.79
C SER A 94 -5.66 -9.51 -4.68
N PHE A 95 -6.94 -9.89 -4.71
CA PHE A 95 -7.99 -9.36 -3.81
C PHE A 95 -8.69 -10.46 -2.99
N GLU A 96 -8.03 -11.59 -2.77
CA GLU A 96 -8.59 -12.73 -2.03
C GLU A 96 -8.87 -12.42 -0.54
N HIS A 97 -8.47 -11.26 -0.05
CA HIS A 97 -8.76 -10.78 1.31
C HIS A 97 -10.12 -10.10 1.42
N LEU A 98 -10.77 -9.73 0.31
CA LEU A 98 -12.10 -9.12 0.29
C LEU A 98 -13.16 -10.23 0.14
N LYS A 99 -13.58 -10.84 1.25
CA LYS A 99 -14.61 -11.91 1.23
C LYS A 99 -15.97 -11.42 1.72
N GLY A 100 -15.99 -10.45 2.63
CA GLY A 100 -17.25 -9.86 3.09
C GLY A 100 -17.10 -8.48 3.69
N LEU A 101 -18.21 -7.95 4.19
CA LEU A 101 -18.28 -6.60 4.79
C LEU A 101 -17.41 -6.45 6.06
N LYS A 102 -17.03 -7.56 6.71
CA LYS A 102 -16.13 -7.54 7.88
C LYS A 102 -14.69 -7.20 7.52
N ASP A 103 -14.30 -7.42 6.27
CA ASP A 103 -12.92 -7.20 5.80
C ASP A 103 -12.70 -5.75 5.34
N ILE A 104 -13.75 -4.94 5.39
CA ILE A 104 -13.80 -3.58 4.86
C ILE A 104 -14.29 -2.64 5.96
N LYS A 105 -13.75 -1.43 5.99
CA LYS A 105 -14.19 -0.36 6.88
C LYS A 105 -14.49 0.90 6.08
N ASP A 106 -15.66 1.49 6.33
CA ASP A 106 -16.03 2.79 5.80
C ASP A 106 -15.14 3.87 6.41
N ILE A 107 -14.62 4.78 5.58
CA ILE A 107 -13.82 5.92 6.00
C ILE A 107 -14.49 7.20 5.51
N GLU A 108 -14.65 8.14 6.43
CA GLU A 108 -15.02 9.50 6.11
C GLU A 108 -13.76 10.38 6.11
N PHE A 109 -13.41 10.88 4.91
CA PHE A 109 -12.35 11.86 4.76
C PHE A 109 -12.93 13.26 4.69
N LEU A 110 -12.27 14.21 5.34
CA LEU A 110 -12.50 15.62 5.06
C LEU A 110 -11.86 15.95 3.71
N VAL A 111 -12.62 16.49 2.77
CA VAL A 111 -12.11 16.88 1.45
C VAL A 111 -11.95 18.39 1.41
N ASP A 112 -10.80 18.86 0.95
CA ASP A 112 -10.59 20.28 0.69
C ASP A 112 -11.39 20.73 -0.55
N LYS A 113 -12.13 21.84 -0.43
CA LYS A 113 -12.97 22.35 -1.52
C LYS A 113 -12.16 22.94 -2.68
N GLY A 114 -10.94 23.40 -2.40
CA GLY A 114 -10.06 23.98 -3.42
C GLY A 114 -9.30 22.93 -4.22
N THR A 115 -8.61 22.03 -3.52
CA THR A 115 -7.71 21.05 -4.15
C THR A 115 -8.33 19.68 -4.41
N GLY A 116 -9.48 19.37 -3.79
CA GLY A 116 -10.10 18.04 -3.84
C GLY A 116 -9.29 16.95 -3.12
N ARG A 117 -8.31 17.33 -2.30
CA ARG A 117 -7.43 16.39 -1.57
C ARG A 117 -8.03 16.01 -0.22
N PHE A 118 -7.64 14.84 0.29
CA PHE A 118 -8.04 14.39 1.62
C PHE A 118 -7.24 15.10 2.71
N LEU A 119 -7.93 15.54 3.75
CA LEU A 119 -7.38 16.25 4.90
C LEU A 119 -7.48 15.40 6.16
N CYS A 120 -6.48 15.54 7.03
CA CYS A 120 -6.55 15.03 8.40
C CYS A 120 -7.58 15.82 9.22
N PRO A 121 -8.50 15.18 9.96
CA PRO A 121 -9.52 15.88 10.76
C PRO A 121 -8.91 16.72 11.91
N ILE A 122 -7.76 16.30 12.43
CA ILE A 122 -7.11 16.94 13.59
C ILE A 122 -6.16 18.06 13.15
N LEU A 123 -5.19 17.73 12.30
CA LEU A 123 -4.16 18.70 11.88
C LEU A 123 -4.58 19.55 10.68
N ARG A 124 -5.67 19.21 9.99
CA ARG A 124 -6.09 19.81 8.70
C ARG A 124 -4.99 19.82 7.63
N THR A 125 -4.01 18.93 7.75
CA THR A 125 -2.95 18.73 6.77
C THR A 125 -3.42 17.78 5.68
N GLU A 126 -3.01 18.06 4.43
CA GLU A 126 -3.21 17.15 3.31
C GLU A 126 -2.54 15.80 3.53
N LEU A 127 -3.31 14.74 3.29
CA LEU A 127 -2.84 13.37 3.23
C LEU A 127 -2.25 13.12 1.84
N SER A 128 -1.00 12.69 1.82
CA SER A 128 -0.23 12.59 0.58
C SER A 128 0.82 11.47 0.69
N ALA A 129 1.66 11.31 -0.33
CA ALA A 129 2.78 10.36 -0.28
C ALA A 129 3.75 10.62 0.88
N THR A 130 3.92 11.88 1.28
CA THR A 130 4.81 12.29 2.38
C THR A 130 4.10 12.28 3.73
N ASN A 131 2.83 12.69 3.75
CA ASN A 131 1.99 12.69 4.95
C ASN A 131 1.14 11.41 4.98
N ARG A 132 1.73 10.34 5.53
CA ARG A 132 1.03 9.07 5.76
C ARG A 132 -0.15 9.24 6.73
N ALA A 133 -1.15 8.39 6.54
CA ALA A 133 -2.34 8.34 7.38
C ALA A 133 -2.47 6.98 8.08
N VAL A 134 -3.11 7.02 9.24
CA VAL A 134 -3.43 5.88 10.09
C VAL A 134 -4.95 5.83 10.25
N LEU A 135 -5.50 4.66 10.01
CA LEU A 135 -6.89 4.30 10.25
C LEU A 135 -6.98 3.48 11.53
N ILE A 136 -7.95 3.81 12.39
CA ILE A 136 -8.32 2.98 13.53
C ILE A 136 -9.51 2.11 13.11
N TRP A 137 -9.34 0.79 13.10
CA TRP A 137 -10.32 -0.16 12.56
C TRP A 137 -11.65 -0.18 13.34
N ASN A 138 -11.60 0.03 14.66
CA ASN A 138 -12.81 0.00 15.50
C ASN A 138 -13.75 1.17 15.17
N CYS A 139 -13.24 2.38 15.03
CA CYS A 139 -14.06 3.57 14.78
C CYS A 139 -14.13 4.01 13.31
N GLY A 140 -13.19 3.64 12.46
CA GLY A 140 -13.13 4.10 11.06
C GLY A 140 -12.57 5.52 10.88
N CYS A 141 -12.12 6.18 11.95
CA CYS A 141 -11.48 7.49 11.85
C CYS A 141 -10.09 7.37 11.23
N CYS A 142 -9.82 8.24 10.25
CA CYS A 142 -8.52 8.36 9.60
C CYS A 142 -7.82 9.67 10.03
N MET A 143 -6.53 9.60 10.33
CA MET A 143 -5.74 10.76 10.75
C MET A 143 -4.28 10.64 10.32
N SER A 144 -3.54 11.75 10.32
CA SER A 144 -2.11 11.73 9.99
C SER A 144 -1.31 10.94 11.03
N GLU A 145 -0.31 10.18 10.56
CA GLU A 145 0.64 9.45 11.41
C GLU A 145 1.34 10.38 12.43
N LYS A 146 1.66 11.62 12.02
CA LYS A 146 2.29 12.62 12.89
C LYS A 146 1.38 13.00 14.06
N ALA A 147 0.11 13.26 13.77
CA ALA A 147 -0.91 13.61 14.77
C ALA A 147 -1.08 12.48 15.78
N PHE A 148 -1.21 11.25 15.27
CA PHE A 148 -1.41 10.07 16.09
C PHE A 148 -0.23 9.81 17.02
N LYS A 149 1.01 9.92 16.51
CA LYS A 149 2.23 9.77 17.33
C LYS A 149 2.36 10.82 18.42
N GLN A 150 1.96 12.07 18.16
CA GLN A 150 1.97 13.12 19.17
C GLN A 150 0.95 12.85 20.27
N PHE A 151 -0.26 12.43 19.88
CA PHE A 151 -1.31 12.12 20.84
C PHE A 151 -0.97 10.94 21.76
N MET A 152 -0.40 9.87 21.19
CA MET A 152 0.00 8.67 21.94
C MET A 152 1.17 8.90 22.90
N LYS A 153 1.98 9.95 22.71
CA LYS A 153 3.03 10.32 23.68
C LYS A 153 2.46 10.95 24.95
N ASN A 154 1.32 11.63 24.82
CA ASN A 154 0.75 12.44 25.90
C ASN A 154 -0.27 11.67 26.75
N THR A 155 -0.76 10.52 26.25
CA THR A 155 -1.86 9.77 26.86
C THR A 155 -1.45 8.31 27.06
N THR A 156 -1.67 7.78 28.26
CA THR A 156 -1.40 6.38 28.61
C THR A 156 -2.51 5.43 28.15
N GLU A 157 -3.69 5.97 27.82
CA GLU A 157 -4.86 5.22 27.37
C GLU A 157 -5.00 5.22 25.83
N ALA A 158 -5.29 4.05 25.27
CA ALA A 158 -5.46 3.87 23.82
C ALA A 158 -6.85 4.31 23.34
N GLN A 159 -7.05 5.63 23.24
CA GLN A 159 -8.31 6.24 22.78
C GLN A 159 -8.12 6.97 21.45
N CYS A 160 -9.14 6.92 20.59
CA CYS A 160 -9.11 7.62 19.30
C CYS A 160 -9.15 9.14 19.51
N PRO A 161 -8.19 9.92 18.97
CA PRO A 161 -8.18 11.37 19.15
C PRO A 161 -9.36 12.13 18.49
N ASN A 162 -10.13 11.48 17.63
CA ASN A 162 -11.25 12.12 16.92
C ASN A 162 -12.62 11.79 17.55
N CYS A 163 -12.80 10.58 18.08
CA CYS A 163 -14.10 10.10 18.58
C CYS A 163 -14.03 9.42 19.95
N ASN A 164 -12.87 9.44 20.61
CA ASN A 164 -12.60 8.85 21.93
C ASN A 164 -12.92 7.35 22.07
N THR A 165 -13.12 6.63 20.95
CA THR A 165 -13.32 5.18 20.97
C THR A 165 -12.04 4.48 21.42
N THR A 166 -12.17 3.54 22.36
CA THR A 166 -11.06 2.72 22.83
C THR A 166 -10.62 1.70 21.77
N PHE A 167 -9.32 1.48 21.65
CA PHE A 167 -8.76 0.48 20.73
C PHE A 167 -7.52 -0.18 21.34
N LYS A 168 -7.08 -1.32 20.78
CA LYS A 168 -5.87 -2.00 21.22
C LYS A 168 -4.65 -1.39 20.55
N TYR A 169 -3.89 -0.60 21.31
CA TYR A 169 -2.63 -0.04 20.83
C TYR A 169 -1.46 -0.99 21.09
N ASN A 170 -0.72 -1.33 20.03
CA ASN A 170 0.58 -1.97 20.15
C ASN A 170 1.66 -0.97 19.68
N PRO A 171 2.58 -0.52 20.55
CA PRO A 171 3.61 0.46 20.20
C PRO A 171 4.63 -0.06 19.16
N GLU A 172 4.78 -1.38 19.02
CA GLU A 172 5.69 -2.00 18.05
C GLU A 172 5.27 -1.77 16.58
N VAL A 173 4.04 -1.33 16.35
CA VAL A 173 3.47 -1.09 15.01
C VAL A 173 4.23 -0.02 14.22
N PHE A 174 4.97 0.88 14.88
CA PHE A 174 5.78 1.91 14.23
C PHE A 174 7.23 1.49 13.94
N ASN A 175 7.69 0.34 14.46
CA ASN A 175 9.03 -0.15 14.20
C ASN A 175 9.06 -0.82 12.82
N LYS A 176 9.54 -0.07 11.81
CA LYS A 176 9.71 -0.54 10.42
C LYS A 176 10.55 -1.83 10.29
N SER A 177 11.34 -2.17 11.31
CA SER A 177 12.31 -3.26 11.34
C SER A 177 11.73 -4.61 11.78
N GLN A 178 10.54 -4.65 12.37
CA GLN A 178 9.93 -5.89 12.85
C GLN A 178 8.51 -6.02 12.33
N SER A 179 8.11 -7.26 12.16
CA SER A 179 6.86 -7.69 11.57
C SER A 179 5.66 -6.92 12.12
N LEU A 180 5.17 -5.91 11.39
CA LEU A 180 3.83 -5.31 11.57
C LEU A 180 2.81 -6.37 12.00
N PRO A 181 2.36 -6.38 13.26
CA PRO A 181 1.39 -7.36 13.71
C PRO A 181 0.04 -7.00 13.09
N PHE A 182 -0.44 -7.86 12.19
CA PHE A 182 -1.74 -7.75 11.51
C PHE A 182 -2.95 -7.81 12.47
N ASN A 183 -2.69 -8.04 13.77
CA ASN A 183 -3.67 -8.13 14.85
C ASN A 183 -3.84 -6.81 15.63
N SER A 184 -3.27 -5.70 15.16
CA SER A 184 -3.50 -4.39 15.75
C SER A 184 -4.73 -3.72 15.13
N ASP A 185 -5.48 -2.96 15.93
CA ASP A 185 -6.62 -2.17 15.47
C ASP A 185 -6.18 -0.95 14.61
N LEU A 186 -4.88 -0.87 14.27
CA LEU A 186 -4.28 0.21 13.51
C LEU A 186 -3.88 -0.27 12.12
N VAL A 187 -4.31 0.47 11.10
CA VAL A 187 -4.00 0.20 9.70
C VAL A 187 -3.35 1.43 9.10
N PHE A 188 -2.16 1.30 8.53
CA PHE A 188 -1.55 2.38 7.75
C PHE A 188 -2.18 2.42 6.36
N LEU A 189 -2.68 3.59 5.97
CA LEU A 189 -3.24 3.77 4.63
C LEU A 189 -2.14 4.00 3.61
N VAL A 190 -2.39 3.49 2.40
CA VAL A 190 -1.52 3.62 1.23
C VAL A 190 -0.09 3.12 1.55
N PRO A 191 0.07 1.82 1.86
CA PRO A 191 1.38 1.23 2.06
C PRO A 191 2.23 1.31 0.79
N ASP A 192 3.54 1.26 0.95
CA ASP A 192 4.45 1.07 -0.18
C ASP A 192 4.32 -0.34 -0.79
N LEU A 193 4.87 -0.56 -1.99
CA LEU A 193 4.82 -1.87 -2.66
C LEU A 193 5.45 -2.99 -1.81
N THR A 194 6.55 -2.68 -1.13
CA THR A 194 7.25 -3.61 -0.24
C THR A 194 6.45 -3.90 1.02
N GLU A 195 5.91 -2.85 1.65
CA GLU A 195 5.04 -2.94 2.83
C GLU A 195 3.78 -3.77 2.52
N GLU A 196 3.14 -3.52 1.38
CA GLU A 196 1.99 -4.27 0.89
C GLU A 196 2.32 -5.75 0.66
N GLY A 197 3.47 -6.06 0.05
CA GLY A 197 3.93 -7.43 -0.17
C GLY A 197 4.08 -8.20 1.15
N ILE A 198 4.66 -7.56 2.18
CA ILE A 198 4.81 -8.13 3.52
C ILE A 198 3.45 -8.34 4.20
N LEU A 199 2.52 -7.41 4.05
CA LEU A 199 1.17 -7.54 4.63
C LEU A 199 0.39 -8.68 3.96
N ARG A 200 0.51 -8.83 2.63
CA ARG A 200 -0.13 -9.92 1.88
C ARG A 200 0.39 -11.29 2.29
N THR A 201 1.70 -11.48 2.42
CA THR A 201 2.28 -12.76 2.85
C THR A 201 1.84 -13.14 4.26
N LYS A 202 1.76 -12.18 5.19
CA LYS A 202 1.23 -12.43 6.54
C LYS A 202 -0.25 -12.80 6.53
N LEU A 203 -1.05 -12.15 5.70
CA LEU A 203 -2.48 -12.46 5.59
C LEU A 203 -2.69 -13.90 5.09
N LEU A 204 -1.88 -14.34 4.11
CA LEU A 204 -1.89 -15.73 3.64
C LEU A 204 -1.48 -16.70 4.74
N HIS A 205 -0.43 -16.39 5.52
CA HIS A 205 0.00 -17.22 6.64
C HIS A 205 -1.07 -17.35 7.75
N LEU A 206 -1.77 -16.26 8.07
CA LEU A 206 -2.88 -16.29 9.03
C LEU A 206 -4.08 -17.11 8.52
N LYS A 207 -4.32 -17.13 7.20
CA LYS A 207 -5.33 -18.01 6.62
C LYS A 207 -4.94 -19.48 6.77
N SER A 208 -3.69 -19.85 6.47
CA SER A 208 -3.26 -21.25 6.62
C SER A 208 -3.41 -21.77 8.04
N LEU A 209 -3.10 -20.93 9.05
CA LEU A 209 -3.25 -21.30 10.46
C LEU A 209 -4.70 -21.51 10.90
N LYS A 210 -5.68 -20.85 10.27
CA LYS A 210 -7.11 -20.99 10.59
C LYS A 210 -7.79 -22.16 9.88
N THR A 211 -7.10 -22.80 8.94
CA THR A 211 -7.65 -23.92 8.16
C THR A 211 -7.18 -25.29 8.69
N GLN A 212 -6.27 -25.29 9.66
CA GLN A 212 -5.89 -26.44 10.49
C GLN A 212 -6.74 -26.45 11.76
#